data_AF-A0A962C2C0-F1
#
_entry.id   AF-A0A962C2C0-F1
#
_cell.length_a   1.000
_cell.length_b   1.000
_cell.length_c   1.000
_cell.angle_alpha   90.00
_cell.angle_beta   90.00
_cell.angle_gamma   90.00
#
_symmetry.space_group_name_H-M   'P 1'
#
loop_
_entity.id
_entity.type
_entity.pdbx_description
1 polymer ?
#
loop_
_entity_poly.entity_id
_entity_poly.type
_entity_poly.pdbx_seq_one_letter_code
_entity_poly.pdbx_strand_id
1 'polypeptide(L)'
;LRFIEYMDVGNANGWRLDDVVSAAEIAQRVGALWPIEPVASNYRGEVARRWRYRDGGGEIGIIASVTQPFCGDCSRARLSAEGVLYTCLFSGSGVDLRELLRQGCEDAQLHTRVASVWLGRRDRYSELRSQSTQDLRRKVEMSHIGG
;
A
#
# COMPACT_ATOMS: atom_id res chain seq x y z
N LEU A 1 9.93 5.12 -15.67
CA LEU A 1 9.95 3.76 -15.07
C LEU A 1 9.55 3.82 -13.60
N ARG A 2 8.88 2.81 -13.05
CA ARG A 2 8.56 2.71 -11.61
C ARG A 2 8.87 1.31 -11.10
N PHE A 3 9.60 1.23 -9.99
CA PHE A 3 9.79 0.00 -9.23
C PHE A 3 8.77 -0.06 -8.10
N ILE A 4 8.27 -1.25 -7.80
CA ILE A 4 7.30 -1.48 -6.73
C ILE A 4 7.81 -2.64 -5.90
N GLU A 5 7.89 -2.47 -4.58
CA GLU A 5 8.23 -3.57 -3.69
C GLU A 5 7.20 -4.70 -3.81
N TYR A 6 7.70 -5.93 -3.86
CA TYR A 6 6.85 -7.10 -3.91
C TYR A 6 6.04 -7.23 -2.63
N MET A 7 4.72 -7.34 -2.76
CA MET A 7 3.80 -7.64 -1.66
C MET A 7 3.40 -9.11 -1.78
N ASP A 8 3.84 -9.94 -0.84
CA ASP A 8 3.44 -11.34 -0.81
C ASP A 8 1.94 -11.46 -0.48
N VAL A 9 1.23 -12.26 -1.27
CA VAL A 9 -0.19 -12.56 -1.06
C VAL A 9 -0.31 -13.79 -0.15
N GLY A 10 -0.27 -13.56 1.15
CA GLY A 10 -0.40 -14.64 2.15
C GLY A 10 -1.12 -14.20 3.42
N ASN A 11 -1.75 -15.15 4.11
CA ASN A 11 -2.38 -14.95 5.43
C ASN A 11 -1.36 -14.96 6.57
N ALA A 12 -0.05 -15.02 6.27
CA ALA A 12 0.98 -14.89 7.28
C ALA A 12 0.92 -13.49 7.91
N ASN A 13 0.98 -13.43 9.24
CA ASN A 13 0.75 -12.19 9.99
C ASN A 13 1.78 -11.08 9.69
N GLY A 14 2.93 -11.39 9.07
CA GLY A 14 3.94 -10.40 8.67
C GLY A 14 4.42 -10.57 7.22
N TRP A 15 5.16 -9.59 6.71
CA TRP A 15 5.79 -9.59 5.39
C TRP A 15 6.93 -10.61 5.32
N ARG A 16 6.99 -11.37 4.22
CA ARG A 16 8.17 -12.19 3.90
C ARG A 16 9.27 -11.33 3.29
N LEU A 17 10.07 -10.72 4.15
CA LEU A 17 11.08 -9.73 3.74
C LEU A 17 12.24 -10.32 2.91
N ASP A 18 12.46 -11.64 2.95
CA ASP A 18 13.46 -12.32 2.12
C ASP A 18 13.13 -12.25 0.62
N ASP A 19 11.84 -12.05 0.28
CA ASP A 19 11.37 -11.91 -1.10
C ASP A 19 11.31 -10.42 -1.54
N VAL A 20 11.75 -9.48 -0.69
CA VAL A 20 11.59 -8.03 -0.91
C VAL A 20 12.94 -7.36 -1.16
N VAL A 21 13.13 -6.85 -2.37
CA VAL A 21 14.18 -5.86 -2.65
C VAL A 21 13.68 -4.49 -2.21
N SER A 22 14.25 -3.96 -1.13
CA SER A 22 13.75 -2.73 -0.51
C SER A 22 13.92 -1.50 -1.39
N ALA A 23 13.12 -0.45 -1.16
CA ALA A 23 13.25 0.82 -1.86
C ALA A 23 14.63 1.46 -1.71
N ALA A 24 15.26 1.30 -0.53
CA ALA A 24 16.62 1.77 -0.28
C ALA A 24 17.64 1.00 -1.11
N GLU A 25 17.50 -0.33 -1.18
CA GLU A 25 18.37 -1.20 -1.96
C GLU A 25 18.22 -0.96 -3.48
N ILE A 26 16.98 -0.78 -3.97
CA ILE A 26 16.72 -0.42 -5.37
C ILE A 26 17.44 0.90 -5.70
N ALA A 27 17.29 1.92 -4.86
CA ALA A 27 17.95 3.21 -5.06
C ALA A 27 19.49 3.07 -5.06
N GLN A 28 20.04 2.26 -4.15
CA GLN A 28 21.48 2.00 -4.09
C GLN A 28 22.00 1.29 -5.34
N ARG A 29 21.34 0.21 -5.77
CA ARG A 29 21.74 -0.58 -6.95
C ARG A 29 21.66 0.24 -8.23
N VAL A 30 20.59 1.02 -8.42
CA VAL A 30 20.47 1.95 -9.55
C VAL A 30 21.55 3.02 -9.46
N GLY A 31 21.70 3.67 -8.30
CA GLY A 31 22.67 4.75 -8.08
C GLY A 31 24.13 4.35 -8.29
N ALA A 32 24.47 3.06 -8.10
CA ALA A 32 25.81 2.53 -8.36
C ALA A 32 26.14 2.45 -9.86
N LEU A 33 25.13 2.28 -10.73
CA LEU A 33 25.30 2.19 -12.18
C LEU A 33 25.04 3.54 -12.87
N TRP A 34 24.01 4.25 -12.42
CA TRP A 34 23.58 5.54 -12.93
C TRP A 34 23.33 6.49 -11.76
N PRO A 35 24.18 7.50 -11.54
CA PRO A 35 24.04 8.40 -10.40
C PRO A 35 22.67 9.08 -10.36
N ILE A 36 21.95 8.88 -9.25
CA ILE A 36 20.64 9.48 -9.00
C ILE A 36 20.66 10.33 -7.73
N GLU A 37 19.69 11.23 -7.61
CA GLU A 37 19.45 12.00 -6.40
C GLU A 37 17.95 12.15 -6.11
N PRO A 38 17.54 12.21 -4.82
CA PRO A 38 16.14 12.26 -4.45
C PRO A 38 15.51 13.58 -4.89
N VAL A 39 14.25 13.51 -5.32
CA VAL A 39 13.44 14.66 -5.69
C VAL A 39 12.27 14.77 -4.72
N ALA A 40 11.93 16.00 -4.34
CA ALA A 40 10.77 16.25 -3.50
C ALA A 40 9.47 15.76 -4.16
N SER A 41 8.51 15.35 -3.33
CA SER A 41 7.19 15.01 -3.81
C SER A 41 6.51 16.22 -4.47
N ASN A 42 5.76 15.98 -5.55
CA ASN A 42 4.98 17.00 -6.24
C ASN A 42 3.77 17.46 -5.41
N TYR A 43 3.23 16.55 -4.60
CA TYR A 43 2.02 16.79 -3.80
C TYR A 43 2.00 15.86 -2.58
N ARG A 44 1.16 16.21 -1.60
CA ARG A 44 0.93 15.39 -0.41
C ARG A 44 0.32 14.05 -0.79
N GLY A 45 0.86 12.96 -0.25
CA GLY A 45 0.37 11.60 -0.54
C GLY A 45 0.89 11.01 -1.86
N GLU A 46 1.87 11.64 -2.52
CA GLU A 46 2.56 11.01 -3.64
C GLU A 46 3.28 9.74 -3.17
N VAL A 47 2.80 8.58 -3.63
CA VAL A 47 3.27 7.27 -3.15
C VAL A 47 4.61 6.84 -3.72
N ALA A 48 4.99 7.37 -4.90
CA ALA A 48 6.25 7.05 -5.53
C ALA A 48 7.33 8.02 -5.04
N ARG A 49 8.37 7.47 -4.41
CA ARG A 49 9.57 8.25 -4.06
C ARG A 49 10.35 8.52 -5.35
N ARG A 50 10.54 9.79 -5.66
CA ARG A 50 11.14 10.23 -6.93
C ARG A 50 12.64 10.37 -6.81
N TRP A 51 13.32 9.96 -7.88
CA TRP A 51 14.76 10.11 -8.05
C TRP A 51 15.03 10.58 -9.47
N ARG A 52 15.91 11.58 -9.62
CA ARG A 52 16.37 12.06 -10.93
C ARG A 52 17.79 11.60 -11.20
N TYR A 53 18.08 11.29 -12.46
CA TYR A 53 19.45 11.04 -12.89
C TYR A 53 20.24 12.35 -12.94
N ARG A 54 21.49 12.33 -12.47
CA ARG A 54 22.35 13.52 -12.42
C ARG A 54 22.81 14.00 -13.80
N ASP A 55 22.75 13.14 -14.80
CA ASP A 55 23.08 13.44 -16.20
C ASP A 55 21.91 14.10 -16.97
N GLY A 56 20.75 14.29 -16.32
CA GLY A 56 19.57 14.85 -16.96
C GLY A 56 18.74 13.85 -17.78
N GLY A 57 19.06 12.55 -17.73
CA GLY A 57 18.36 11.49 -18.45
C GLY A 57 16.92 11.20 -17.99
N GLY A 58 16.39 11.96 -17.03
CA GLY A 58 15.02 11.87 -16.54
C GLY A 58 14.91 11.35 -15.10
N GLU A 59 13.80 10.67 -14.80
CA GLU A 59 13.45 10.24 -13.45
C GLU A 59 12.96 8.78 -13.37
N ILE A 60 13.16 8.18 -12.19
CA ILE A 60 12.52 6.94 -11.76
C ILE A 60 11.69 7.17 -10.49
N GLY A 61 10.65 6.34 -10.32
CA GLY A 61 9.90 6.26 -9.07
C GLY A 61 10.12 4.93 -8.38
N ILE A 62 10.19 4.93 -7.06
CA ILE A 62 10.26 3.72 -6.24
C ILE A 62 9.09 3.75 -5.25
N ILE A 63 8.20 2.75 -5.34
CA ILE A 63 7.02 2.61 -4.47
C ILE A 63 7.35 1.61 -3.37
N ALA A 64 7.52 2.12 -2.15
CA ALA A 64 7.89 1.37 -0.96
C ALA A 64 6.66 0.74 -0.27
N SER A 65 5.94 -0.13 -0.97
CA SER A 65 4.66 -0.73 -0.51
C SER A 65 4.78 -1.56 0.77
N VAL A 66 5.97 -2.03 1.13
CA VAL A 66 6.23 -2.89 2.29
C VAL A 66 7.05 -2.16 3.35
N THR A 67 8.19 -1.58 2.96
CA THR A 67 9.15 -1.00 3.91
C THR A 67 8.72 0.36 4.45
N GLN A 68 7.90 1.11 3.68
CA GLN A 68 7.37 2.42 4.06
C GLN A 68 5.89 2.54 3.61
N PRO A 69 4.97 1.83 4.28
CA PRO A 69 3.57 1.80 3.87
C PRO A 69 2.91 3.18 3.96
N PHE A 70 1.94 3.41 3.08
CA PHE A 70 1.31 4.73 2.87
C PHE A 70 -0.22 4.67 3.04
N CYS A 71 -0.73 3.87 3.99
CA CYS A 71 -2.17 3.78 4.20
C CYS A 71 -2.76 5.08 4.79
N GLY A 72 -2.00 5.82 5.60
CA GLY A 72 -2.42 7.06 6.23
C GLY A 72 -2.84 8.17 5.26
N ASP A 73 -2.18 8.31 4.11
CA ASP A 73 -2.57 9.26 3.05
C ASP A 73 -3.40 8.60 1.92
N CYS A 74 -3.81 7.33 2.07
CA CYS A 74 -4.55 6.62 1.03
C CYS A 74 -5.99 7.15 0.92
N SER A 75 -6.34 7.69 -0.25
CA SER A 75 -7.65 8.26 -0.59
C SER A 75 -8.44 7.42 -1.62
N ARG A 76 -8.09 6.14 -1.77
CA ARG A 76 -8.69 5.26 -2.80
C ARG A 76 -9.87 4.45 -2.27
N ALA A 77 -10.99 4.51 -2.99
CA ALA A 77 -12.05 3.49 -2.98
C ALA A 77 -11.99 2.66 -4.28
N ARG A 78 -12.54 1.45 -4.28
CA ARG A 78 -12.61 0.58 -5.44
C ARG A 78 -13.99 -0.04 -5.56
N LEU A 79 -14.50 -0.12 -6.77
CA LEU A 79 -15.71 -0.90 -7.10
C LEU A 79 -15.25 -2.16 -7.84
N SER A 80 -15.69 -3.34 -7.36
CA SER A 80 -15.41 -4.59 -8.06
C SER A 80 -16.29 -4.75 -9.30
N ALA A 81 -15.97 -5.74 -10.14
CA ALA A 81 -16.78 -6.07 -11.32
C ALA A 81 -18.20 -6.55 -10.93
N GLU A 82 -18.35 -7.11 -9.74
CA GLU A 82 -19.64 -7.53 -9.15
C GLU A 82 -20.44 -6.36 -8.57
N GLY A 83 -19.87 -5.15 -8.55
CA GLY A 83 -20.50 -3.94 -8.03
C GLY A 83 -20.41 -3.78 -6.52
N VAL A 84 -19.37 -4.37 -5.90
CA VAL A 84 -19.11 -4.26 -4.46
C VAL A 84 -18.05 -3.17 -4.21
N LEU A 85 -18.37 -2.22 -3.32
CA LEU A 85 -17.47 -1.15 -2.88
C LEU A 85 -16.51 -1.67 -1.81
N TYR A 86 -15.22 -1.49 -2.06
CA TYR A 86 -14.13 -1.77 -1.13
C TYR A 86 -13.33 -0.50 -0.83
N THR A 87 -12.98 -0.32 0.44
CA THR A 87 -12.18 0.80 0.96
C THR A 87 -10.69 0.48 1.06
N CYS A 88 -10.30 -0.75 0.70
CA CYS A 88 -8.92 -1.22 0.62
C CYS A 88 -8.75 -2.27 -0.46
N LEU A 89 -7.53 -2.40 -1.00
CA LEU A 89 -7.19 -3.46 -1.95
C LEU A 89 -7.25 -4.86 -1.31
N PHE A 90 -7.04 -4.95 -0.01
CA PHE A 90 -6.96 -6.21 0.74
C PHE A 90 -8.10 -6.36 1.76
N SER A 91 -9.22 -5.65 1.55
CA SER A 91 -10.36 -5.76 2.46
C SER A 91 -11.00 -7.14 2.35
N GLY A 92 -11.37 -7.74 3.50
CA GLY A 92 -12.09 -9.01 3.56
C GLY A 92 -13.60 -8.88 3.32
N SER A 93 -14.15 -7.66 3.38
CA SER A 93 -15.58 -7.39 3.18
C SER A 93 -15.79 -6.08 2.41
N GLY A 94 -16.90 -5.98 1.69
CA GLY A 94 -17.29 -4.78 0.96
C GLY A 94 -18.79 -4.52 1.05
N VAL A 95 -19.24 -3.43 0.41
CA VAL A 95 -20.65 -3.03 0.40
C VAL A 95 -21.22 -3.22 -0.99
N ASP A 96 -22.25 -4.06 -1.14
CA ASP A 96 -22.93 -4.26 -2.44
C ASP A 96 -23.71 -3.00 -2.81
N LEU A 97 -23.19 -2.25 -3.80
CA LEU A 97 -23.89 -1.09 -4.35
C LEU A 97 -24.77 -1.48 -5.54
N ARG A 98 -24.52 -2.62 -6.17
CA ARG A 98 -25.29 -3.11 -7.31
C ARG A 98 -26.70 -3.49 -6.89
N GLU A 99 -26.85 -4.19 -5.78
CA GLU A 99 -28.17 -4.52 -5.22
C GLU A 99 -28.94 -3.24 -4.88
N LEU A 100 -28.30 -2.29 -4.19
CA LEU A 100 -28.90 -1.01 -3.83
C LEU A 100 -29.43 -0.26 -5.07
N LEU A 101 -28.62 -0.18 -6.13
CA LEU A 101 -29.03 0.44 -7.40
C LEU A 101 -30.18 -0.31 -8.08
N ARG A 102 -30.15 -1.65 -8.08
CA ARG A 102 -31.20 -2.49 -8.70
C ARG A 102 -32.54 -2.40 -7.97
N GLN A 103 -32.54 -2.02 -6.70
CA GLN A 103 -33.75 -1.77 -5.92
C GLN A 103 -34.37 -0.39 -6.19
N GLY A 104 -33.82 0.41 -7.11
CA GLY A 104 -34.35 1.72 -7.48
C GLY A 104 -33.97 2.84 -6.49
N CYS A 105 -32.83 2.70 -5.81
CA CYS A 105 -32.27 3.72 -4.92
C CYS A 105 -32.11 5.07 -5.62
N GLU A 106 -32.49 6.15 -4.92
CA GLU A 106 -32.26 7.53 -5.36
C GLU A 106 -30.79 7.95 -5.18
N ASP A 107 -30.34 8.94 -5.95
CA ASP A 107 -28.96 9.46 -5.88
C ASP A 107 -28.58 9.95 -4.47
N ALA A 108 -29.53 10.57 -3.75
CA ALA A 108 -29.30 11.05 -2.38
C ALA A 108 -29.04 9.90 -1.39
N GLN A 109 -29.72 8.77 -1.58
CA GLN A 109 -29.54 7.56 -0.77
C GLN A 109 -28.20 6.89 -1.09
N LEU A 110 -27.84 6.80 -2.37
CA LEU A 110 -26.54 6.28 -2.80
C LEU A 110 -25.38 7.13 -2.26
N HIS A 111 -25.49 8.45 -2.39
CA HIS A 111 -24.52 9.40 -1.85
C HIS A 111 -24.33 9.21 -0.35
N THR A 112 -25.43 9.17 0.41
CA THR A 112 -25.40 8.92 1.86
C THR A 112 -24.72 7.59 2.18
N ARG A 113 -25.03 6.54 1.41
CA ARG A 113 -24.44 5.21 1.63
C ARG A 113 -22.93 5.24 1.41
N VAL A 114 -22.45 5.77 0.29
CA VAL A 114 -21.01 5.85 -0.02
C VAL A 114 -20.29 6.73 1.00
N ALA A 115 -20.86 7.89 1.36
CA ALA A 115 -20.29 8.77 2.37
C ALA A 115 -20.16 8.07 3.73
N SER A 116 -21.19 7.34 4.18
CA SER A 116 -21.14 6.58 5.44
C SER A 116 -20.03 5.53 5.45
N VAL A 117 -19.86 4.80 4.33
CA VAL A 117 -18.79 3.80 4.18
C VAL A 117 -17.42 4.46 4.24
N TRP A 118 -17.27 5.61 3.57
CA TRP A 118 -16.00 6.33 3.55
C TRP A 118 -15.64 6.92 4.91
N LEU A 119 -16.59 7.55 5.61
CA LEU A 119 -16.37 8.12 6.95
C LEU A 119 -16.12 7.04 8.02
N GLY A 120 -16.66 5.83 7.83
CA GLY A 120 -16.42 4.68 8.70
C GLY A 120 -15.13 3.92 8.40
N ARG A 121 -14.42 4.27 7.31
CA ARG A 121 -13.22 3.55 6.85
C ARG A 121 -12.11 3.57 7.90
N ARG A 122 -11.56 2.38 8.18
CA ARG A 122 -10.39 2.19 9.04
C ARG A 122 -9.30 1.33 8.41
N ASP A 123 -9.43 1.04 7.12
CA ASP A 123 -8.53 0.13 6.43
C ASP A 123 -7.12 0.68 6.30
N ARG A 124 -6.18 -0.10 6.81
CA ARG A 124 -4.74 0.18 6.79
C ARG A 124 -3.92 -1.12 6.76
N TYR A 125 -4.30 -2.02 5.86
CA TYR A 125 -3.74 -3.38 5.74
C TYR A 125 -2.20 -3.39 5.77
N SER A 126 -1.55 -2.61 4.91
CA SER A 126 -0.09 -2.63 4.80
C SER A 126 0.58 -2.13 6.09
N GLU A 127 0.03 -1.11 6.76
CA GLU A 127 0.53 -0.64 8.06
C GLU A 127 0.38 -1.72 9.15
N LEU A 128 -0.77 -2.40 9.20
CA LEU A 128 -1.02 -3.47 10.18
C LEU A 128 -0.08 -4.66 9.98
N ARG A 129 0.20 -5.06 8.73
CA ARG A 129 1.20 -6.10 8.44
C ARG A 129 2.61 -5.64 8.77
N SER A 130 2.97 -4.39 8.48
CA SER A 130 4.29 -3.88 8.85
C SER A 130 4.49 -3.84 10.37
N GLN A 131 3.47 -3.46 11.15
CA GLN A 131 3.49 -3.54 12.61
C GLN A 131 3.67 -4.99 13.10
N SER A 132 2.84 -5.90 12.59
CA SER A 132 2.91 -7.33 12.95
C SER A 132 4.27 -7.95 12.61
N THR A 133 4.88 -7.55 11.49
CA THR A 133 6.25 -7.97 11.10
C THR A 133 7.30 -7.50 12.11
N GLN A 134 7.18 -6.26 12.59
CA GLN A 134 8.08 -5.72 13.61
C GLN A 134 7.91 -6.45 14.94
N ASP A 135 6.68 -6.77 15.33
CA ASP A 135 6.39 -7.49 16.57
C ASP A 135 6.94 -8.93 16.54
N LEU A 136 6.84 -9.61 15.39
CA LEU A 136 7.46 -10.92 15.20
C LEU A 136 8.98 -10.86 15.36
N ARG A 137 9.64 -9.84 14.79
CA ARG A 137 11.10 -9.66 14.94
C ARG A 137 11.56 -9.34 16.36
N ARG A 138 10.68 -8.79 17.21
CA ARG A 138 10.98 -8.45 18.60
C ARG A 138 10.84 -9.63 19.55
N LYS A 139 10.07 -10.66 19.17
CA LYS A 139 9.94 -11.87 19.98
C LYS A 139 11.25 -12.64 19.93
N VAL A 140 11.76 -13.03 21.08
CA VAL A 140 12.92 -13.90 21.15
C VAL A 140 12.48 -15.31 20.81
N GLU A 141 13.12 -15.91 19.82
CA GLU A 141 12.87 -17.29 19.41
C GLU A 141 13.42 -18.27 20.45
N MET A 142 12.77 -19.42 20.65
CA MET A 142 13.25 -20.45 21.59
C MET A 142 14.66 -20.93 21.22
N SER A 143 15.00 -20.94 19.92
CA SER A 143 16.35 -21.22 19.43
C SER A 143 17.42 -20.23 19.91
N HIS A 144 17.03 -19.02 20.31
CA HIS A 144 17.92 -17.98 20.82
C HIS A 144 18.08 -18.00 22.36
N ILE A 145 17.14 -18.62 23.09
CA ILE A 145 17.17 -18.74 24.56
C ILE A 145 17.60 -20.14 25.02
N GLY A 146 17.70 -21.11 24.10
CA GLY A 146 18.11 -22.48 24.42
C GLY A 146 17.00 -23.26 25.12
N GLY A 147 15.98 -23.63 24.33
CA GLY A 147 14.91 -24.57 24.72
C GLY A 147 14.60 -25.53 23.58
#